data_AF-A0A523J9W7-F1
#
_entry.id   AF-A0A523J9W7-F1
#
_cell.length_a   1.000
_cell.length_b   1.000
_cell.length_c   1.000
_cell.angle_alpha   90.00
_cell.angle_beta   90.00
_cell.angle_gamma   90.00
#
_symmetry.space_group_name_H-M   'P 1'
#
loop_
_entity.id
_entity.type
_entity.pdbx_description
1 polymer ?
#
loop_
_entity_poly.entity_id
_entity_poly.type
_entity_poly.pdbx_seq_one_letter_code
_entity_poly.pdbx_strand_id
1 'polypeptide(L)'
;MNQIIIEPSQEKSQLFEEAISACLLSIDAIKEKTDIALTSFNKSQFKKFDKQILDILETLDAFVRLSSVIKTALTENYNFSLKDVSPFLKLQFKLLTILKKISRARKNNDLILLLDLFDYELGQNLEQFKIEVLPTFARALNDNGPLIN
;
A
#
# COMPACT_ATOMS: atom_id res chain seq x y z
N MET A 1 38.18 -11.32 -7.18
CA MET A 1 36.80 -11.81 -7.42
C MET A 1 36.01 -10.65 -7.98
N ASN A 2 35.75 -10.65 -9.30
CA ASN A 2 34.91 -9.63 -9.93
C ASN A 2 33.46 -9.90 -9.56
N GLN A 3 32.85 -9.04 -8.75
CA GLN A 3 31.40 -9.02 -8.61
C GLN A 3 30.84 -8.43 -9.89
N ILE A 4 30.15 -9.27 -10.67
CA ILE A 4 29.38 -8.83 -11.83
C ILE A 4 28.20 -8.05 -11.26
N ILE A 5 28.22 -6.73 -11.38
CA ILE A 5 27.07 -5.88 -11.13
C ILE A 5 26.14 -6.10 -12.33
N ILE A 6 25.08 -6.89 -12.15
CA ILE A 6 24.04 -7.06 -13.16
C ILE A 6 23.13 -5.83 -13.01
N GLU A 7 23.28 -4.85 -13.91
CA GLU A 7 22.32 -3.75 -14.00
C GLU A 7 20.92 -4.32 -14.35
N PRO A 8 19.84 -3.85 -13.71
CA PRO A 8 18.48 -4.20 -14.11
C PRO A 8 18.26 -3.84 -15.58
N SER A 9 17.68 -4.74 -16.38
CA SER A 9 17.32 -4.41 -17.76
C SER A 9 16.32 -3.25 -17.79
N GLN A 10 16.38 -2.39 -18.81
CA GLN A 10 15.49 -1.21 -18.93
C GLN A 10 13.99 -1.55 -18.76
N GLU A 11 13.58 -2.72 -19.25
CA GLU A 11 12.22 -3.25 -19.09
C GLU A 11 11.85 -3.54 -17.62
N LYS A 12 12.78 -4.05 -16.81
CA LYS A 12 12.57 -4.29 -15.37
C LYS A 12 12.47 -2.99 -14.57
N SER A 13 13.21 -1.96 -14.96
CA SER A 13 13.13 -0.62 -14.35
C SER A 13 11.77 0.02 -14.63
N GLN A 14 11.30 -0.04 -15.87
CA GLN A 14 9.99 0.51 -16.25
C GLN A 14 8.83 -0.19 -15.53
N LEU A 15 8.82 -1.54 -15.47
CA LEU A 15 7.80 -2.29 -14.74
C LEU A 15 7.79 -1.96 -13.25
N PHE A 16 8.95 -1.66 -12.67
CA PHE A 16 9.06 -1.27 -11.27
C PHE A 16 8.50 0.14 -11.01
N GLU A 17 8.78 1.10 -11.89
CA GLU A 17 8.18 2.44 -11.86
C GLU A 17 6.65 2.38 -11.97
N GLU A 18 6.14 1.59 -12.91
CA GLU A 18 4.71 1.36 -13.09
C GLU A 18 4.08 0.75 -11.84
N ALA A 19 4.75 -0.21 -11.19
CA ALA A 19 4.27 -0.81 -9.94
C ALA A 19 4.23 0.19 -8.78
N ILE A 20 5.25 1.05 -8.63
CA ILE A 20 5.25 2.12 -7.62
C ILE A 20 4.12 3.12 -7.88
N SER A 21 3.94 3.53 -9.14
CA SER A 21 2.86 4.43 -9.55
C SER A 21 1.48 3.81 -9.28
N ALA A 22 1.30 2.53 -9.59
CA ALA A 22 0.06 1.81 -9.27
C ALA A 22 -0.18 1.72 -7.75
N CYS A 23 0.89 1.56 -6.95
CA CYS A 23 0.81 1.56 -5.49
C CYS A 23 0.33 2.92 -4.95
N LEU A 24 0.86 4.01 -5.51
CA LEU A 24 0.44 5.39 -5.23
C LEU A 24 -1.05 5.62 -5.52
N LEU A 25 -1.46 5.32 -6.75
CA LEU A 25 -2.84 5.48 -7.18
C LEU A 25 -3.80 4.64 -6.34
N SER A 26 -3.37 3.45 -5.92
CA SER A 26 -4.16 2.59 -5.05
C SER A 26 -4.38 3.20 -3.67
N ILE A 27 -3.37 3.86 -3.08
CA ILE A 27 -3.53 4.55 -1.78
C ILE A 27 -4.58 5.66 -1.89
N ASP A 28 -4.48 6.49 -2.94
CA ASP A 28 -5.43 7.57 -3.16
C ASP A 28 -6.84 7.05 -3.41
N ALA A 29 -6.98 5.98 -4.20
CA ALA A 29 -8.26 5.33 -4.43
C ALA A 29 -8.88 4.76 -3.14
N ILE A 30 -8.08 4.17 -2.24
CA ILE A 30 -8.58 3.68 -0.95
C ILE A 30 -9.06 4.85 -0.09
N LYS A 31 -8.31 5.95 -0.04
CA LYS A 31 -8.68 7.15 0.73
C LYS A 31 -9.98 7.75 0.22
N GLU A 32 -10.09 7.96 -1.10
CA GLU A 32 -11.30 8.48 -1.73
C GLU A 32 -12.52 7.59 -1.46
N LYS A 33 -12.38 6.27 -1.62
CA LYS A 33 -13.45 5.31 -1.32
C LYS A 33 -13.88 5.36 0.14
N THR A 34 -12.93 5.55 1.05
CA THR A 34 -13.20 5.69 2.50
C THR A 34 -14.00 6.96 2.78
N ASP A 35 -13.59 8.11 2.23
CA ASP A 35 -14.31 9.38 2.37
C ASP A 35 -15.75 9.29 1.81
N ILE A 36 -15.91 8.61 0.67
CA ILE A 36 -17.20 8.33 0.05
C ILE A 36 -18.08 7.45 0.94
N ALA A 37 -17.51 6.43 1.58
CA ALA A 37 -18.23 5.55 2.51
C ALA A 37 -18.70 6.31 3.75
N LEU A 38 -17.81 7.09 4.37
CA LEU A 38 -18.12 7.93 5.53
C LEU A 38 -19.22 8.96 5.21
N THR A 39 -19.18 9.55 4.00
CA THR A 39 -20.24 10.43 3.53
C THR A 39 -21.59 9.71 3.43
N SER A 40 -21.61 8.48 2.92
CA SER A 40 -22.83 7.68 2.86
C SER A 40 -23.34 7.29 4.24
N PHE A 41 -22.45 7.01 5.20
CA PHE A 41 -22.82 6.79 6.59
C PHE A 41 -23.47 8.04 7.21
N ASN A 42 -22.84 9.21 7.07
CA ASN A 42 -23.35 10.48 7.58
C ASN A 42 -24.72 10.87 6.99
N LYS A 43 -25.01 10.42 5.76
CA LYS A 43 -26.32 10.57 5.11
C LYS A 43 -27.32 9.46 5.45
N SER A 44 -27.02 8.60 6.42
CA SER A 44 -27.82 7.43 6.82
C SER A 44 -28.10 6.44 5.67
N GLN A 45 -27.24 6.39 4.64
CA GLN A 45 -27.38 5.51 3.48
C GLN A 45 -26.74 4.15 3.75
N PHE A 46 -27.20 3.43 4.78
CA PHE A 46 -26.51 2.24 5.31
C PHE A 46 -26.31 1.10 4.31
N LYS A 47 -27.26 0.84 3.41
CA LYS A 47 -27.09 -0.17 2.34
C LYS A 47 -25.96 0.21 1.37
N LYS A 48 -25.83 1.50 1.07
CA LYS A 48 -24.78 2.01 0.19
C LYS A 48 -23.43 1.98 0.91
N PHE A 49 -23.41 2.38 2.17
CA PHE A 49 -22.24 2.29 3.05
C PHE A 49 -21.71 0.85 3.10
N ASP A 50 -22.57 -0.14 3.35
CA ASP A 50 -22.15 -1.55 3.40
C ASP A 50 -21.52 -2.03 2.10
N LYS A 51 -22.08 -1.64 0.95
CA LYS A 51 -21.48 -1.94 -0.36
C LYS A 51 -20.11 -1.28 -0.53
N GLN A 52 -19.98 -0.01 -0.14
CA GLN A 52 -18.71 0.72 -0.24
C GLN A 52 -17.63 0.11 0.66
N ILE A 53 -17.98 -0.46 1.82
CA ILE A 53 -17.03 -1.20 2.65
C ILE A 53 -16.44 -2.39 1.90
N LEU A 54 -17.27 -3.13 1.15
CA LEU A 54 -16.79 -4.25 0.33
C LEU A 54 -15.80 -3.77 -0.74
N ASP A 55 -16.12 -2.67 -1.43
CA ASP A 55 -15.23 -2.08 -2.42
C ASP A 55 -13.88 -1.62 -1.80
N ILE A 56 -13.91 -1.07 -0.57
CA ILE A 56 -12.69 -0.70 0.17
C ILE A 56 -11.87 -1.95 0.51
N LEU A 57 -12.51 -3.01 1.00
CA LEU A 57 -11.83 -4.26 1.35
C LEU A 57 -11.14 -4.89 0.14
N GLU A 58 -11.82 -4.93 -1.01
CA GLU A 58 -11.25 -5.43 -2.27
C GLU A 58 -10.05 -4.60 -2.73
N THR A 59 -10.18 -3.27 -2.68
CA THR A 59 -9.10 -2.36 -3.09
C THR A 59 -7.89 -2.48 -2.15
N LEU A 60 -8.12 -2.59 -0.85
CA LEU A 60 -7.06 -2.76 0.15
C LEU A 60 -6.35 -4.11 0.02
N ASP A 61 -7.09 -5.17 -0.27
CA ASP A 61 -6.52 -6.51 -0.54
C ASP A 61 -5.68 -6.52 -1.83
N ALA A 62 -6.16 -5.88 -2.90
CA ALA A 62 -5.38 -5.68 -4.13
C ALA A 62 -4.10 -4.89 -3.89
N PHE A 63 -4.18 -3.81 -3.10
CA PHE A 63 -3.01 -3.03 -2.68
C PHE A 63 -1.98 -3.88 -1.93
N VAL A 64 -2.42 -4.69 -0.95
CA VAL A 64 -1.52 -5.58 -0.19
C VAL A 64 -0.83 -6.59 -1.11
N ARG A 65 -1.53 -7.16 -2.09
CA ARG A 65 -0.91 -8.04 -3.10
C ARG A 65 0.13 -7.32 -3.94
N LEU A 66 -0.20 -6.15 -4.50
CA LEU A 66 0.73 -5.33 -5.29
C LEU A 66 1.98 -4.98 -4.48
N SER A 67 1.78 -4.57 -3.23
CA SER A 67 2.88 -4.26 -2.31
C SER A 67 3.81 -5.48 -2.11
N SER A 68 3.25 -6.69 -2.02
CA SER A 68 4.07 -7.92 -1.93
C SER A 68 4.94 -8.15 -3.17
N VAL A 69 4.40 -7.87 -4.35
CA VAL A 69 5.14 -7.98 -5.63
C VAL A 69 6.31 -6.99 -5.65
N ILE A 70 6.07 -5.74 -5.26
CA ILE A 70 7.11 -4.69 -5.18
C ILE A 70 8.23 -5.11 -4.23
N LYS A 71 7.88 -5.65 -3.05
CA LYS A 71 8.87 -6.16 -2.08
C LYS A 71 9.75 -7.24 -2.69
N THR A 72 9.15 -8.23 -3.35
CA THR A 72 9.89 -9.31 -4.01
C THR A 72 10.82 -8.75 -5.09
N ALA A 73 10.32 -7.83 -5.92
CA ALA A 73 11.13 -7.18 -6.95
C ALA A 73 12.34 -6.44 -6.36
N LEU A 74 12.15 -5.70 -5.26
CA LEU A 74 13.23 -4.99 -4.56
C LEU A 74 14.31 -5.93 -4.04
N THR A 75 13.92 -7.03 -3.39
CA THR A 75 14.88 -7.99 -2.83
C THR A 75 15.60 -8.80 -3.89
N GLU A 76 14.95 -9.12 -5.01
CA GLU A 76 15.52 -10.00 -6.04
C GLU A 76 16.25 -9.27 -7.16
N ASN A 77 15.82 -8.04 -7.51
CA ASN A 77 16.37 -7.30 -8.65
C ASN A 77 17.17 -6.05 -8.28
N TYR A 78 16.99 -5.51 -7.07
CA TYR A 78 17.62 -4.25 -6.65
C TYR A 78 18.51 -4.39 -5.41
N ASN A 79 18.84 -5.62 -5.01
CA ASN A 79 19.71 -5.96 -3.87
C ASN A 79 19.30 -5.32 -2.52
N PHE A 80 18.02 -5.01 -2.34
CA PHE A 80 17.53 -4.53 -1.05
C PHE A 80 17.64 -5.63 0.00
N SER A 81 18.28 -5.32 1.13
CA SER A 81 18.29 -6.22 2.27
C SER A 81 16.93 -6.22 2.97
N LEU A 82 16.70 -7.23 3.82
CA LEU A 82 15.52 -7.27 4.69
C LEU A 82 15.40 -6.05 5.61
N LYS A 83 16.52 -5.40 5.95
CA LYS A 83 16.51 -4.18 6.76
C LYS A 83 15.94 -3.00 5.95
N ASP A 84 16.27 -2.92 4.67
CA ASP A 84 15.84 -1.83 3.79
C ASP A 84 14.33 -1.91 3.51
N VAL A 85 13.79 -3.13 3.37
CA VAL A 85 12.33 -3.36 3.21
C VAL A 85 11.58 -3.48 4.54
N SER A 86 12.26 -3.40 5.70
CA SER A 86 11.60 -3.57 7.01
C SER A 86 10.51 -2.52 7.30
N PRO A 87 10.71 -1.21 7.06
CA PRO A 87 9.66 -0.21 7.26
C PRO A 87 8.42 -0.49 6.40
N PHE A 88 8.65 -0.89 5.15
CA PHE A 88 7.61 -1.31 4.24
C PHE A 88 6.81 -2.52 4.77
N LEU A 89 7.50 -3.57 5.21
CA LEU A 89 6.87 -4.77 5.76
C LEU A 89 6.03 -4.48 6.99
N LYS A 90 6.51 -3.58 7.87
CA LYS A 90 5.76 -3.14 9.05
C LYS A 90 4.45 -2.48 8.64
N LEU A 91 4.47 -1.58 7.66
CA LEU A 91 3.29 -0.89 7.18
C LEU A 91 2.32 -1.83 6.46
N GLN A 92 2.84 -2.73 5.62
CA GLN A 92 2.05 -3.78 4.99
C GLN A 92 1.32 -4.64 6.03
N PHE A 93 2.02 -5.04 7.10
CA PHE A 93 1.43 -5.83 8.17
C PHE A 93 0.35 -5.06 8.96
N LYS A 94 0.56 -3.75 9.19
CA LYS A 94 -0.47 -2.89 9.80
C LYS A 94 -1.73 -2.83 8.93
N LEU A 95 -1.59 -2.64 7.62
CA LEU A 95 -2.72 -2.60 6.69
C LEU A 95 -3.47 -3.94 6.61
N LEU A 96 -2.75 -5.06 6.61
CA LEU A 96 -3.34 -6.40 6.75
C LEU A 96 -4.14 -6.57 8.05
N THR A 97 -3.62 -6.02 9.14
CA THR A 97 -4.29 -6.05 10.44
C THR A 97 -5.57 -5.21 10.41
N ILE A 98 -5.52 -4.01 9.82
CA ILE A 98 -6.68 -3.13 9.63
C ILE A 98 -7.74 -3.81 8.76
N LEU A 99 -7.34 -4.45 7.65
CA LEU A 99 -8.25 -5.21 6.79
C LEU A 99 -9.01 -6.29 7.57
N LYS A 100 -8.30 -7.04 8.42
CA LYS A 100 -8.93 -8.05 9.30
C LYS A 100 -9.89 -7.42 10.32
N LYS A 101 -9.52 -6.28 10.91
CA LYS A 101 -10.38 -5.55 11.85
C LYS A 101 -11.66 -5.05 11.16
N ILE A 102 -11.55 -4.45 9.97
CA ILE A 102 -12.71 -3.98 9.19
C ILE A 102 -13.64 -5.16 8.86
N SER A 103 -13.09 -6.26 8.37
CA SER A 103 -13.86 -7.47 8.04
C SER A 103 -14.62 -8.01 9.26
N ARG A 104 -13.95 -8.07 10.42
CA ARG A 104 -14.56 -8.52 11.68
C ARG A 104 -15.63 -7.55 12.18
N ALA A 105 -15.34 -6.25 12.19
CA ALA A 105 -16.25 -5.20 12.64
C ALA A 105 -17.54 -5.21 11.79
N ARG A 106 -17.40 -5.31 10.46
CA ARG A 106 -18.53 -5.48 9.54
C ARG A 106 -19.35 -6.73 9.85
N LYS A 107 -18.71 -7.89 10.00
CA LYS A 107 -19.41 -9.15 10.30
C LYS A 107 -20.22 -9.08 11.60
N ASN A 108 -19.75 -8.30 12.57
CA ASN A 108 -20.38 -8.13 13.87
C ASN A 108 -21.32 -6.92 13.94
N ASN A 109 -21.49 -6.16 12.86
CA ASN A 109 -22.20 -4.87 12.82
C ASN A 109 -21.68 -3.85 13.84
N ASP A 110 -20.38 -3.88 14.15
CA ASP A 110 -19.73 -2.92 15.03
C ASP A 110 -19.40 -1.64 14.25
N LEU A 111 -20.42 -0.78 14.12
CA LEU A 111 -20.33 0.45 13.34
C LEU A 111 -19.37 1.47 13.94
N ILE A 112 -19.27 1.54 15.26
CA ILE A 112 -18.35 2.48 15.95
C ILE A 112 -16.91 2.11 15.58
N LEU A 113 -16.56 0.83 15.71
CA LEU A 113 -15.23 0.37 15.34
C LEU A 113 -14.94 0.58 13.83
N LEU A 114 -15.93 0.37 12.95
CA LEU A 114 -15.74 0.63 11.52
C LEU A 114 -15.40 2.09 11.23
N LEU A 115 -16.09 3.02 11.88
CA LEU A 115 -15.83 4.45 11.73
C LEU A 115 -14.44 4.81 12.25
N ASP A 116 -14.07 4.34 13.45
CA ASP A 116 -12.73 4.58 14.01
C ASP A 116 -11.62 4.05 13.10
N LEU A 117 -11.84 2.86 12.51
CA LEU A 117 -10.90 2.26 11.56
C LEU A 117 -10.77 3.08 10.28
N PHE A 118 -11.85 3.67 9.77
CA PHE A 118 -11.84 4.46 8.55
C PHE A 118 -11.32 5.88 8.76
N ASP A 119 -11.84 6.59 9.77
CA ASP A 119 -11.50 7.98 10.06
C ASP A 119 -10.05 8.14 10.53
N TYR A 120 -9.54 7.17 11.31
CA TYR A 120 -8.25 7.31 11.98
C TYR A 120 -7.24 6.25 11.56
N GLU A 121 -7.49 4.96 11.81
CA GLU A 121 -6.44 3.95 11.63
C GLU A 121 -6.02 3.82 10.15
N LEU A 122 -6.96 3.65 9.23
CA LEU A 122 -6.68 3.41 7.82
C LEU A 122 -6.01 4.64 7.18
N GLY A 123 -6.61 5.82 7.34
CA GLY A 123 -6.09 7.06 6.78
C GLY A 123 -4.65 7.36 7.23
N GLN A 124 -4.37 7.23 8.54
CA GLN A 124 -3.02 7.47 9.09
C GLN A 124 -1.99 6.47 8.56
N ASN A 125 -2.35 5.20 8.45
CA ASN A 125 -1.40 4.18 7.95
C ASN A 125 -1.15 4.31 6.45
N LEU A 126 -2.14 4.73 5.66
CA LEU A 126 -1.98 5.05 4.25
C LEU A 126 -1.07 6.26 4.03
N GLU A 127 -1.22 7.31 4.86
CA GLU A 127 -0.36 8.49 4.81
C GLU A 127 1.08 8.15 5.23
N GLN A 128 1.24 7.38 6.31
CA GLN A 128 2.56 6.89 6.75
C GLN A 128 3.24 6.07 5.66
N PHE A 129 2.48 5.27 4.91
CA PHE A 129 3.00 4.54 3.75
C PHE A 129 3.53 5.49 2.68
N LYS A 130 2.79 6.54 2.33
CA LYS A 130 3.27 7.54 1.36
C LYS A 130 4.57 8.19 1.81
N ILE A 131 4.67 8.57 3.08
CA ILE A 131 5.82 9.32 3.61
C ILE A 131 7.07 8.44 3.79
N GLU A 132 6.92 7.20 4.27
CA GLU A 132 8.09 6.38 4.65
C GLU A 132 8.55 5.44 3.53
N VAL A 133 7.62 4.91 2.75
CA VAL A 133 7.91 3.86 1.77
C VAL A 133 8.32 4.45 0.43
N LEU A 134 7.55 5.42 -0.08
CA LEU A 134 7.77 5.92 -1.44
C LEU A 134 9.13 6.59 -1.63
N PRO A 135 9.65 7.41 -0.70
CA PRO A 135 10.98 8.00 -0.89
C PRO A 135 12.08 6.94 -0.88
N THR A 136 11.86 5.81 -0.21
CA THR A 136 12.80 4.70 -0.18
C THR A 136 12.80 3.95 -1.52
N PHE A 137 11.64 3.81 -2.16
CA PHE A 137 11.53 3.21 -3.49
C PHE A 137 12.04 4.14 -4.60
N ALA A 138 11.79 5.45 -4.49
CA ALA A 138 12.36 6.44 -5.41
C ALA A 138 13.89 6.49 -5.34
N ARG A 139 14.47 6.36 -4.14
CA ARG A 139 15.93 6.21 -3.99
C ARG A 139 16.46 4.93 -4.64
N ALA A 140 15.74 3.81 -4.52
CA ALA A 140 16.11 2.55 -5.17
C ALA A 140 16.24 2.70 -6.71
N LEU A 141 15.36 3.50 -7.32
CA LEU A 141 15.40 3.79 -8.75
C LEU A 141 16.58 4.69 -9.14
N ASN A 142 16.87 5.71 -8.33
CA ASN A 142 17.94 6.68 -8.61
C ASN A 142 19.35 6.14 -8.32
N ASP A 143 19.52 5.35 -7.26
CA ASP A 143 20.83 4.80 -6.85
C ASP A 143 21.30 3.62 -7.75
N ASN A 144 20.43 3.12 -8.64
CA ASN A 144 20.78 2.15 -9.68
C ASN A 144 20.93 2.80 -11.08
N GLY A 145 20.96 4.13 -11.16
CA GLY A 145 21.55 4.84 -12.31
C GLY A 145 23.08 4.72 -12.27
N PRO A 146 23.81 4.86 -13.40
CA PRO A 146 25.25 4.66 -13.41
C PRO A 146 25.88 5.58 -12.36
N LEU A 147 26.71 5.00 -11.49
CA LEU A 147 27.59 5.76 -10.61
C LEU A 147 28.54 6.57 -11.50
N ILE A 148 28.13 7.79 -11.86
CA ILE A 148 29.01 8.77 -12.49
C ILE A 148 29.93 9.28 -11.38
N ASN A 149 31.08 8.62 -11.22
CA ASN A 149 32.30 9.24 -10.68
C ASN A 149 33.13 9.74 -11.86
#